data_AF-A0A2S8G6E4-F1
#
_entry.id   AF-A0A2S8G6E4-F1
#
_cell.length_a   1.000
_cell.length_b   1.000
_cell.length_c   1.000
_cell.angle_alpha   90.00
_cell.angle_beta   90.00
_cell.angle_gamma   90.00
#
_symmetry.space_group_name_H-M   'P 1'
#
loop_
_entity.id
_entity.type
_entity.pdbx_description
1 polymer ?
#
loop_
_entity_poly.entity_id
_entity_poly.type
_entity_poly.pdbx_seq_one_letter_code
_entity_poly.pdbx_strand_id
1 'polypeptide(L)'
;MKNIGFGLLLTFFVAGIAWSQEAEKEAPMPPAEKETSTEEASTEEIALTEDESAIFKAIDSYTAAFNKGDAKALAEHWTEDGEYVAPSGKVSKGKSAMETEFAEYFKQSPGAKLELRDTQVKMVSPRVASETGIAVVMVADQDPSETTYEAIHVKTAEGWRIDTIKEEAAPEPAPTHYEQLQALDWMIGTWVDSEGDNASIETTGRWTTNQNFIVRTFRVYIQDRVDFEGTQVIGWDPSNNAIRSWTFDSDGGFGAGLWSNNGNRWSVQTLNVLPDGRRASSTNIYDLMDENTIEFHSIGRQVDGDLLPSIDTLTIIRSE
;
A
#
# COMPACT_ATOMS: atom_id res chain seq x y z
N MET A 1 -49.00 -34.37 8.04
CA MET A 1 -49.78 -33.36 7.28
C MET A 1 -49.80 -32.08 8.08
N LYS A 2 -49.26 -30.99 7.48
CA LYS A 2 -49.68 -29.57 7.63
C LYS A 2 -49.50 -28.94 9.03
N ASN A 3 -48.77 -27.84 9.25
CA ASN A 3 -48.37 -26.73 8.37
C ASN A 3 -47.02 -26.15 8.80
N ILE A 4 -46.19 -25.87 7.80
CA ILE A 4 -45.00 -25.03 7.82
C ILE A 4 -45.50 -23.57 7.70
N GLY A 5 -45.11 -22.69 8.61
CA GLY A 5 -45.31 -21.24 8.54
C GLY A 5 -44.09 -20.57 9.15
N PHE A 6 -43.28 -19.78 8.44
CA PHE A 6 -43.50 -18.52 7.70
C PHE A 6 -42.69 -17.42 8.42
N GLY A 7 -41.61 -16.99 7.76
CA GLY A 7 -40.87 -15.71 7.87
C GLY A 7 -40.89 -14.90 9.18
N LEU A 8 -39.70 -14.77 9.78
CA LEU A 8 -39.34 -13.67 10.69
C LEU A 8 -38.18 -12.89 10.02
N LEU A 9 -38.50 -12.06 9.01
CA LEU A 9 -38.37 -10.60 9.05
C LEU A 9 -37.07 -10.07 9.69
N LEU A 10 -36.00 -10.05 8.90
CA LEU A 10 -34.98 -9.01 8.98
C LEU A 10 -35.66 -7.68 8.57
N THR A 11 -36.06 -6.88 9.56
CA THR A 11 -36.57 -5.52 9.33
C THR A 11 -35.43 -4.56 9.09
N PHE A 12 -34.96 -4.50 7.84
CA PHE A 12 -34.38 -3.28 7.29
C PHE A 12 -35.52 -2.30 7.03
N PHE A 13 -35.57 -1.19 7.77
CA PHE A 13 -36.36 -0.03 7.35
C PHE A 13 -35.54 0.78 6.35
N VAL A 14 -35.71 0.46 5.07
CA VAL A 14 -35.60 1.46 3.99
C VAL A 14 -36.99 2.06 3.82
N ALA A 15 -37.09 3.38 4.02
CA ALA A 15 -38.31 4.12 3.80
C ALA A 15 -38.51 4.39 2.29
N GLY A 16 -39.65 3.99 1.76
CA GLY A 16 -40.42 4.74 0.77
C GLY A 16 -39.91 4.78 -0.67
N ILE A 17 -40.43 3.89 -1.53
CA ILE A 17 -40.76 4.28 -2.90
C ILE A 17 -42.27 4.08 -3.09
N ALA A 18 -42.97 5.20 -3.23
CA ALA A 18 -44.29 5.22 -3.83
C ALA A 18 -44.15 4.77 -5.30
N TRP A 19 -44.87 3.72 -5.66
CA TRP A 19 -45.14 3.41 -7.06
C TRP A 19 -45.93 4.56 -7.69
N SER A 20 -45.30 5.33 -8.57
CA SER A 20 -45.96 5.99 -9.68
C SER A 20 -45.57 5.27 -10.96
N GLN A 21 -46.49 4.46 -11.48
CA GLN A 21 -46.44 4.03 -12.87
C GLN A 21 -46.73 5.25 -13.75
N GLU A 22 -45.72 5.74 -14.46
CA GLU A 22 -45.93 6.43 -15.73
C GLU A 22 -44.97 5.78 -16.73
N ALA A 23 -45.54 5.03 -17.66
CA ALA A 23 -44.81 4.43 -18.76
C ALA A 23 -44.58 5.49 -19.82
N GLU A 24 -43.32 5.83 -20.13
CA GLU A 24 -43.03 6.60 -21.34
C GLU A 24 -41.74 6.14 -22.05
N LYS A 25 -41.99 5.28 -23.06
CA LYS A 25 -41.33 5.13 -24.37
C LYS A 25 -39.80 5.28 -24.48
N GLU A 26 -39.17 4.14 -24.74
CA GLU A 26 -37.86 4.05 -25.41
C GLU A 26 -37.85 4.79 -26.76
N ALA A 27 -36.85 5.63 -26.97
CA ALA A 27 -36.44 6.15 -28.27
C ALA A 27 -35.28 5.30 -28.82
N PRO A 28 -35.19 5.04 -30.13
CA PRO A 28 -34.19 4.13 -30.68
C PRO A 28 -32.80 4.78 -30.73
N MET A 29 -31.78 4.03 -30.33
CA MET A 29 -30.36 4.37 -30.52
C MET A 29 -30.01 4.45 -32.02
N PRO A 30 -29.16 5.42 -32.45
CA PRO A 30 -28.58 5.41 -33.79
C PRO A 30 -27.50 4.31 -33.92
N PRO A 31 -27.22 3.82 -35.15
CA PRO A 31 -26.39 2.64 -35.35
C PRO A 31 -24.92 2.92 -35.02
N ALA A 32 -24.28 1.94 -34.37
CA ALA A 32 -22.85 1.94 -34.07
C ALA A 32 -22.04 1.93 -35.37
N GLU A 33 -21.33 3.03 -35.63
CA GLU A 33 -20.31 3.14 -36.66
C GLU A 33 -19.01 2.53 -36.14
N LYS A 34 -18.46 1.62 -36.95
CA LYS A 34 -17.35 0.74 -36.61
C LYS A 34 -16.04 1.46 -36.95
N GLU A 35 -15.60 2.39 -36.11
CA GLU A 35 -14.25 2.95 -36.25
C GLU A 35 -13.22 1.99 -35.66
N THR A 36 -12.56 1.29 -36.58
CA THR A 36 -11.33 0.55 -36.31
C THR A 36 -10.19 1.56 -36.39
N SER A 37 -9.81 2.15 -35.26
CA SER A 37 -8.55 2.89 -35.15
C SER A 37 -7.54 2.00 -34.43
N THR A 38 -6.72 1.33 -35.23
CA THR A 38 -5.50 0.67 -34.79
C THR A 38 -4.47 1.77 -34.56
N GLU A 39 -4.44 2.33 -33.35
CA GLU A 39 -3.32 3.14 -32.89
C GLU A 39 -2.27 2.18 -32.35
N GLU A 40 -1.38 1.75 -33.24
CA GLU A 40 -0.10 1.15 -32.85
C GLU A 40 0.65 2.20 -32.02
N ALA A 41 0.51 2.10 -30.70
CA ALA A 41 1.50 2.63 -29.78
C ALA A 41 2.81 1.91 -30.09
N SER A 42 3.65 2.55 -30.89
CA SER A 42 5.02 2.14 -31.13
C SER A 42 5.76 2.18 -29.80
N THR A 43 5.88 1.03 -29.16
CA THR A 43 6.84 0.78 -28.09
C THR A 43 8.23 0.88 -28.71
N GLU A 44 8.77 2.09 -28.83
CA GLU A 44 10.21 2.27 -28.99
C GLU A 44 10.86 1.77 -27.70
N GLU A 45 11.29 0.51 -27.73
CA GLU A 45 12.26 -0.03 -26.80
C GLU A 45 13.49 0.88 -26.88
N ILE A 46 13.71 1.73 -25.86
CA ILE A 46 14.84 2.66 -25.81
C ILE A 46 16.11 1.80 -25.76
N ALA A 47 16.71 1.55 -26.92
CA ALA A 47 17.96 0.84 -27.02
C ALA A 47 19.07 1.72 -26.44
N LEU A 48 19.78 1.21 -25.43
CA LEU A 48 20.93 1.89 -24.83
C LEU A 48 21.96 2.21 -25.91
N THR A 49 22.52 3.41 -25.85
CA THR A 49 23.68 3.78 -26.66
C THR A 49 24.91 2.96 -26.28
N GLU A 50 25.93 2.96 -27.14
CA GLU A 50 27.21 2.30 -26.83
C GLU A 50 27.85 2.85 -25.55
N ASP A 51 27.73 4.16 -25.33
CA ASP A 51 28.27 4.83 -24.14
C ASP A 51 27.48 4.47 -22.87
N GLU A 52 26.15 4.49 -22.91
CA GLU A 52 25.33 4.03 -21.77
C GLU A 52 25.61 2.55 -21.45
N SER A 53 25.72 1.70 -22.47
CA SER A 53 26.10 0.30 -22.31
C SER A 53 27.49 0.12 -21.69
N ALA A 54 28.45 0.98 -22.03
CA ALA A 54 29.79 0.96 -21.45
C ALA A 54 29.80 1.43 -19.98
N ILE A 55 28.97 2.42 -19.64
CA ILE A 55 28.79 2.90 -18.27
C ILE A 55 28.14 1.81 -17.40
N PHE A 56 27.04 1.19 -17.84
CA PHE A 56 26.43 0.07 -17.10
C PHE A 56 27.40 -1.09 -16.86
N LYS A 57 28.24 -1.44 -17.84
CA LYS A 57 29.31 -2.44 -17.63
C LYS A 57 30.36 -2.00 -16.59
N ALA A 58 30.69 -0.71 -16.56
CA ALA A 58 31.60 -0.17 -15.56
C ALA A 58 30.98 -0.22 -14.15
N ILE A 59 29.68 0.07 -14.03
CA ILE A 59 28.89 -0.06 -12.79
C ILE A 59 28.86 -1.52 -12.31
N ASP A 60 28.58 -2.48 -13.20
CA ASP A 60 28.59 -3.91 -12.86
C ASP A 60 29.96 -4.37 -12.36
N SER A 61 31.03 -3.91 -13.03
CA SER A 61 32.41 -4.22 -12.63
C SER A 61 32.77 -3.58 -11.29
N TYR A 62 32.30 -2.36 -11.02
CA TYR A 62 32.49 -1.67 -9.74
C TYR A 62 31.84 -2.47 -8.60
N THR A 63 30.57 -2.83 -8.76
CA THR A 63 29.82 -3.66 -7.79
C THR A 63 30.49 -5.02 -7.60
N ALA A 64 31.00 -5.65 -8.67
CA ALA A 64 31.72 -6.91 -8.58
C ALA A 64 33.06 -6.78 -7.83
N ALA A 65 33.79 -5.67 -8.01
CA ALA A 65 35.02 -5.40 -7.27
C ALA A 65 34.76 -5.18 -5.78
N PHE A 66 33.71 -4.41 -5.44
CA PHE A 66 33.26 -4.24 -4.06
C PHE A 66 32.89 -5.57 -3.43
N ASN A 67 32.08 -6.38 -4.10
CA ASN A 67 31.61 -7.67 -3.60
C ASN A 67 32.71 -8.71 -3.44
N LYS A 68 33.89 -8.49 -4.02
CA LYS A 68 35.11 -9.29 -3.83
C LYS A 68 36.03 -8.73 -2.74
N GLY A 69 35.75 -7.55 -2.20
CA GLY A 69 36.65 -6.84 -1.30
C GLY A 69 37.94 -6.36 -1.98
N ASP A 70 37.91 -6.15 -3.30
CA ASP A 70 39.10 -5.75 -4.08
C ASP A 70 39.21 -4.23 -4.14
N ALA A 71 39.83 -3.66 -3.10
CA ALA A 71 40.02 -2.22 -2.96
C ALA A 71 40.79 -1.59 -4.13
N LYS A 72 41.74 -2.32 -4.71
CA LYS A 72 42.55 -1.84 -5.83
C LYS A 72 41.73 -1.79 -7.10
N ALA A 73 41.01 -2.87 -7.43
CA ALA A 73 40.12 -2.88 -8.59
C ALA A 73 39.01 -1.82 -8.46
N LEU A 74 38.47 -1.60 -7.25
CA LEU A 74 37.53 -0.51 -7.00
C LEU A 74 38.13 0.86 -7.32
N ALA A 75 39.32 1.15 -6.81
CA ALA A 75 39.99 2.41 -7.06
C ALA A 75 40.30 2.61 -8.56
N GLU A 76 40.49 1.55 -9.35
CA GLU A 76 40.69 1.63 -10.80
C GLU A 76 39.50 2.16 -11.59
N HIS A 77 38.30 2.14 -11.02
CA HIS A 77 37.11 2.76 -11.62
C HIS A 77 37.08 4.28 -11.52
N TRP A 78 37.93 4.88 -10.68
CA TRP A 78 37.97 6.32 -10.44
C TRP A 78 38.95 7.04 -11.36
N THR A 79 38.70 8.33 -11.58
CA THR A 79 39.71 9.26 -12.08
C THR A 79 40.83 9.43 -11.05
N GLU A 80 41.99 9.93 -11.47
CA GLU A 80 43.13 10.13 -10.57
C GLU A 80 42.78 11.05 -9.38
N ASP A 81 42.00 12.11 -9.66
CA ASP A 81 41.60 13.16 -8.72
C ASP A 81 40.16 13.02 -8.20
N GLY A 82 39.52 11.87 -8.43
CA GLY A 82 38.09 11.69 -8.13
C GLY A 82 37.72 11.87 -6.66
N GLU A 83 36.46 12.22 -6.40
CA GLU A 83 35.97 12.59 -5.07
C GLU A 83 34.77 11.73 -4.62
N TYR A 84 34.88 11.10 -3.47
CA TYR A 84 33.78 10.44 -2.78
C TYR A 84 33.32 11.29 -1.60
N VAL A 85 32.03 11.59 -1.53
CA VAL A 85 31.40 12.32 -0.43
C VAL A 85 30.41 11.40 0.27
N ALA A 86 30.75 11.01 1.51
CA ALA A 86 29.92 10.13 2.32
C ALA A 86 28.70 10.89 2.91
N PRO A 87 27.66 10.18 3.40
CA PRO A 87 26.50 10.81 4.03
C PRO A 87 26.85 11.67 5.26
N SER A 88 27.97 11.38 5.93
CA SER A 88 28.50 12.17 7.04
C SER A 88 29.10 13.52 6.62
N GLY A 89 29.23 13.77 5.32
CA GLY A 89 29.94 14.91 4.74
C GLY A 89 31.46 14.73 4.66
N LYS A 90 32.00 13.57 5.07
CA LYS A 90 33.42 13.25 4.86
C LYS A 90 33.72 13.16 3.37
N VAL A 91 34.79 13.83 2.93
CA VAL A 91 35.28 13.80 1.55
C VAL A 91 36.58 13.00 1.46
N SER A 92 36.63 12.07 0.52
CA SER A 92 37.81 11.26 0.18
C SER A 92 38.22 11.59 -1.25
N LYS A 93 39.44 12.11 -1.42
CA LYS A 93 39.91 12.63 -2.70
C LYS A 93 41.11 11.86 -3.23
N GLY A 94 41.00 11.47 -4.48
CA GLY A 94 42.04 10.84 -5.28
C GLY A 94 42.10 9.33 -5.09
N LYS A 95 42.44 8.65 -6.19
CA LYS A 95 42.43 7.19 -6.31
C LYS A 95 43.19 6.46 -5.20
N SER A 96 44.38 6.95 -4.83
CA SER A 96 45.22 6.31 -3.80
C SER A 96 44.62 6.40 -2.39
N ALA A 97 43.98 7.52 -2.05
CA ALA A 97 43.30 7.68 -0.76
C ALA A 97 42.11 6.71 -0.68
N MET A 98 41.33 6.62 -1.77
CA MET A 98 40.18 5.74 -1.86
C MET A 98 40.57 4.26 -1.77
N GLU A 99 41.63 3.82 -2.45
CA GLU A 99 42.15 2.45 -2.31
C GLU A 99 42.46 2.11 -0.85
N THR A 100 43.11 3.03 -0.13
CA THR A 100 43.46 2.84 1.29
C THR A 100 42.21 2.74 2.15
N GLU A 101 41.22 3.61 1.91
CA GLU A 101 39.96 3.62 2.67
C GLU A 101 39.11 2.38 2.42
N PHE A 102 38.97 1.94 1.16
CA PHE A 102 38.28 0.69 0.83
C PHE A 102 38.98 -0.52 1.44
N ALA A 103 40.32 -0.57 1.38
CA ALA A 103 41.09 -1.66 1.97
C ALA A 103 40.89 -1.75 3.49
N GLU A 104 40.78 -0.61 4.17
CA GLU A 104 40.51 -0.56 5.60
C GLU A 104 39.06 -0.93 5.91
N TYR A 105 38.10 -0.43 5.13
CA TYR A 105 36.69 -0.80 5.24
C TYR A 105 36.49 -2.32 5.13
N PHE A 106 37.07 -2.98 4.13
CA PHE A 106 36.91 -4.43 3.97
C PHE A 106 37.55 -5.27 5.09
N LYS A 107 38.56 -4.75 5.80
CA LYS A 107 39.09 -5.41 7.00
C LYS A 107 38.11 -5.29 8.17
N GLN A 108 37.42 -4.17 8.29
CA GLN A 108 36.45 -3.90 9.36
C GLN A 108 35.08 -4.53 9.09
N SER A 109 34.73 -4.71 7.82
CA SER A 109 33.48 -5.29 7.36
C SER A 109 33.73 -6.47 6.40
N PRO A 110 34.31 -7.60 6.88
CA PRO A 110 34.59 -8.75 6.03
C PRO A 110 33.32 -9.30 5.38
N GLY A 111 33.36 -9.49 4.06
CA GLY A 111 32.23 -10.05 3.30
C GLY A 111 31.12 -9.06 2.98
N ALA A 112 31.32 -7.75 3.20
CA ALA A 112 30.39 -6.71 2.80
C ALA A 112 29.96 -6.86 1.32
N LYS A 113 28.68 -6.63 1.05
CA LYS A 113 28.09 -6.68 -0.29
C LYS A 113 27.40 -5.37 -0.61
N LEU A 114 27.62 -4.89 -1.83
CA LEU A 114 26.94 -3.77 -2.46
C LEU A 114 25.93 -4.32 -3.47
N GLU A 115 24.72 -3.79 -3.38
CA GLU A 115 23.65 -3.91 -4.37
C GLU A 115 23.23 -2.49 -4.78
N LEU A 116 23.08 -2.24 -6.07
CA LEU A 116 22.54 -0.98 -6.58
C LEU A 116 21.13 -1.20 -7.10
N ARG A 117 20.18 -0.36 -6.67
CA ARG A 117 18.77 -0.40 -7.07
C ARG A 117 18.40 0.89 -7.80
N ASP A 118 17.43 0.78 -8.71
CA ASP A 118 16.88 1.89 -9.49
C ASP A 118 17.95 2.75 -10.19
N THR A 119 19.05 2.12 -10.61
CA THR A 119 20.16 2.80 -11.28
C THR A 119 19.71 3.38 -12.61
N GLN A 120 19.82 4.70 -12.74
CA GLN A 120 19.53 5.44 -13.97
C GLN A 120 20.78 6.15 -14.43
N VAL A 121 21.14 5.95 -15.70
CA VAL A 121 22.24 6.66 -16.36
C VAL A 121 21.66 7.66 -17.33
N LYS A 122 22.16 8.89 -17.30
CA LYS A 122 21.79 9.97 -18.22
C LYS A 122 23.03 10.64 -18.77
N MET A 123 23.15 10.67 -20.09
CA MET A 123 24.18 11.43 -20.77
C MET A 123 23.96 12.94 -20.57
N VAL A 124 24.92 13.61 -19.94
CA VAL A 124 24.91 15.08 -19.76
C VAL A 124 25.56 15.76 -20.97
N SER A 125 26.62 15.14 -21.50
CA SER A 125 27.31 15.53 -22.73
C SER A 125 28.00 14.30 -23.33
N PRO A 126 28.60 14.37 -24.54
CA PRO A 126 29.30 13.22 -25.15
C PRO A 126 30.46 12.62 -24.34
N ARG A 127 30.90 13.30 -23.27
CA ARG A 127 32.00 12.85 -22.40
C ARG A 127 31.68 12.87 -20.91
N VAL A 128 30.44 13.17 -20.55
CA VAL A 128 30.00 13.26 -19.15
C VAL A 128 28.62 12.62 -19.02
N ALA A 129 28.44 11.75 -18.04
CA ALA A 129 27.16 11.16 -17.70
C ALA A 129 26.91 11.26 -16.19
N SER A 130 25.65 11.41 -15.82
CA SER A 130 25.20 11.31 -14.43
C SER A 130 24.56 9.94 -14.23
N GLU A 131 24.87 9.30 -13.12
CA GLU A 131 24.22 8.11 -12.62
C GLU A 131 23.55 8.45 -11.29
N THR A 132 22.31 8.00 -11.09
CA THR A 132 21.61 8.12 -9.81
C THR A 132 21.01 6.78 -9.43
N GLY A 133 20.94 6.48 -8.14
CA GLY A 133 20.29 5.27 -7.66
C GLY A 133 20.29 5.16 -6.14
N ILE A 134 19.97 3.95 -5.68
CA ILE A 134 20.01 3.56 -4.27
C ILE A 134 21.12 2.53 -4.09
N ALA A 135 22.04 2.78 -3.16
CA ALA A 135 23.10 1.86 -2.76
C ALA A 135 22.69 1.15 -1.47
N VAL A 136 22.65 -0.18 -1.51
CA VAL A 136 22.35 -1.03 -0.36
C VAL A 136 23.62 -1.80 -0.01
N VAL A 137 24.14 -1.56 1.19
CA VAL A 137 25.31 -2.28 1.71
C VAL A 137 24.88 -3.24 2.80
N MET A 138 25.24 -4.51 2.62
CA MET A 138 24.92 -5.60 3.54
C MET A 138 26.20 -6.14 4.17
N VAL A 139 26.22 -6.20 5.50
CA VAL A 139 27.29 -6.82 6.29
C VAL A 139 26.63 -7.86 7.19
N ALA A 140 27.25 -9.03 7.36
CA ALA A 140 26.70 -10.09 8.19
C ALA A 140 26.46 -9.59 9.63
N ASP A 141 25.32 -9.99 10.21
CA ASP A 141 24.90 -9.63 11.57
C ASP A 141 24.71 -8.12 11.82
N GLN A 142 24.51 -7.33 10.76
CA GLN A 142 24.17 -5.91 10.82
C GLN A 142 22.94 -5.62 9.95
N ASP A 143 22.16 -4.62 10.34
CA ASP A 143 21.07 -4.12 9.49
C ASP A 143 21.66 -3.53 8.19
N PRO A 144 21.05 -3.79 7.03
CA PRO A 144 21.50 -3.18 5.77
C PRO A 144 21.48 -1.66 5.86
N SER A 145 22.53 -1.02 5.35
CA SER A 145 22.55 0.43 5.22
C SER A 145 22.11 0.82 3.81
N GLU A 146 21.19 1.77 3.71
CA GLU A 146 20.67 2.29 2.44
C GLU A 146 21.02 3.78 2.29
N THR A 147 21.60 4.14 1.14
CA THR A 147 21.90 5.53 0.77
C THR A 147 21.38 5.82 -0.64
N THR A 148 20.92 7.06 -0.87
CA THR A 148 20.73 7.56 -2.24
C THR A 148 22.06 8.13 -2.71
N TYR A 149 22.44 7.86 -3.96
CA TYR A 149 23.68 8.37 -4.50
C TYR A 149 23.50 9.06 -5.86
N GLU A 150 24.38 10.01 -6.12
CA GLU A 150 24.63 10.59 -7.43
C GLU A 150 26.10 10.40 -7.78
N ALA A 151 26.37 9.82 -8.95
CA ALA A 151 27.70 9.63 -9.49
C ALA A 151 27.87 10.37 -10.82
N ILE A 152 29.01 11.02 -11.00
CA ILE A 152 29.40 11.65 -12.26
C ILE A 152 30.48 10.81 -12.91
N HIS A 153 30.21 10.36 -14.13
CA HIS A 153 31.15 9.63 -14.97
C HIS A 153 31.74 10.55 -16.02
N VAL A 154 33.04 10.43 -16.26
CA VAL A 154 33.76 11.13 -17.32
C VAL A 154 34.43 10.13 -18.26
N LYS A 155 34.32 10.39 -19.56
CA LYS A 155 34.99 9.58 -20.59
C LYS A 155 36.46 9.97 -20.65
N THR A 156 37.35 9.05 -20.34
CA THR A 156 38.82 9.22 -20.43
C THR A 156 39.38 8.51 -21.67
N ALA A 157 40.70 8.55 -21.87
CA ALA A 157 41.35 7.73 -22.91
C ALA A 157 41.26 6.22 -22.62
N GLU A 158 41.07 5.85 -21.35
CA GLU A 158 40.98 4.46 -20.86
C GLU A 158 39.52 3.99 -20.66
N GLY A 159 38.56 4.75 -21.19
CA GLY A 159 37.13 4.51 -21.04
C GLY A 159 36.47 5.39 -19.97
N TRP A 160 35.23 5.06 -19.62
CA TRP A 160 34.46 5.76 -18.59
C TRP A 160 35.06 5.51 -17.20
N ARG A 161 35.18 6.59 -16.41
CA ARG A 161 35.65 6.57 -15.03
C ARG A 161 34.75 7.45 -14.18
N ILE A 162 34.65 7.11 -12.91
CA ILE A 162 33.92 7.87 -11.90
C ILE A 162 34.79 9.06 -11.49
N ASP A 163 34.24 10.26 -11.63
CA ASP A 163 34.87 11.49 -11.18
C ASP A 163 34.38 11.88 -9.79
N THR A 164 33.08 11.76 -9.54
CA THR A 164 32.49 12.09 -8.24
C THR A 164 31.43 11.05 -7.88
N ILE A 165 31.34 10.66 -6.61
CA ILE A 165 30.13 10.09 -6.02
C ILE A 165 29.78 10.90 -4.78
N LYS A 166 28.52 11.28 -4.66
CA LYS A 166 27.95 11.85 -3.46
C LYS A 166 26.83 10.96 -2.97
N GLU A 167 26.93 10.55 -1.71
CA GLU A 167 25.88 9.79 -1.04
C GLU A 167 25.16 10.65 0.01
N GLU A 168 23.87 10.43 0.13
CA GLU A 168 23.01 10.98 1.17
C GLU A 168 22.28 9.82 1.87
N ALA A 169 21.97 9.98 3.16
CA ALA A 169 21.16 8.99 3.86
C ALA A 169 19.81 8.84 3.13
N ALA A 170 19.39 7.60 2.87
CA ALA A 170 18.07 7.39 2.28
C ALA A 170 17.01 8.02 3.20
N PRO A 171 15.98 8.68 2.64
CA PRO A 171 14.91 9.23 3.45
C PRO A 171 14.22 8.07 4.20
N GLU A 172 14.28 8.11 5.53
CA GLU A 172 13.55 7.18 6.38
C GLU A 172 12.07 7.19 5.97
N PRO A 173 11.42 6.02 5.83
CA PRO A 173 10.00 5.97 5.56
C PRO A 173 9.26 6.75 6.66
N ALA A 174 8.24 7.51 6.26
CA ALA A 174 7.46 8.29 7.21
C ALA A 174 6.93 7.36 8.33
N PRO A 175 6.95 7.80 9.60
CA PRO A 175 6.45 6.99 10.70
C PRO A 175 5.00 6.57 10.43
N THR A 176 4.69 5.32 10.74
CA THR A 176 3.35 4.76 10.53
C THR A 176 2.65 4.59 11.87
N HIS A 177 1.32 4.53 11.84
CA HIS A 177 0.50 4.17 12.99
C HIS A 177 0.16 2.68 13.05
N TYR A 178 1.00 1.83 12.46
CA TYR A 178 0.76 0.39 12.42
C TYR A 178 0.68 -0.22 13.82
N GLU A 179 1.57 0.15 14.74
CA GLU A 179 1.57 -0.39 16.10
C GLU A 179 0.26 -0.14 16.85
N GLN A 180 -0.42 0.98 16.57
CA GLN A 180 -1.72 1.31 17.16
C GLN A 180 -2.88 0.55 16.50
N LEU A 181 -2.69 0.06 15.27
CA LEU A 181 -3.73 -0.59 14.47
C LEU A 181 -3.54 -2.10 14.32
N GLN A 182 -2.37 -2.66 14.62
CA GLN A 182 -2.02 -4.08 14.42
C GLN A 182 -3.02 -5.04 15.09
N ALA A 183 -3.65 -4.62 16.20
CA ALA A 183 -4.67 -5.42 16.88
C ALA A 183 -5.95 -5.63 16.04
N LEU A 184 -6.07 -4.95 14.89
CA LEU A 184 -7.12 -5.12 13.89
C LEU A 184 -6.71 -5.99 12.69
N ASP A 185 -5.55 -6.65 12.73
CA ASP A 185 -5.07 -7.53 11.65
C ASP A 185 -6.08 -8.64 11.28
N TRP A 186 -6.92 -9.04 12.22
CA TRP A 186 -8.00 -9.98 11.96
C TRP A 186 -8.95 -9.50 10.84
N MET A 187 -9.11 -8.19 10.62
CA MET A 187 -9.98 -7.65 9.58
C MET A 187 -9.44 -7.83 8.16
N ILE A 188 -8.17 -8.19 8.01
CA ILE A 188 -7.55 -8.38 6.71
C ILE A 188 -8.04 -9.71 6.10
N GLY A 189 -8.25 -9.71 4.78
CA GLY A 189 -8.84 -10.82 4.05
C GLY A 189 -10.35 -10.66 3.85
N THR A 190 -10.98 -11.71 3.34
CA THR A 190 -12.42 -11.73 3.05
C THR A 190 -13.18 -12.49 4.13
N TRP A 191 -14.32 -11.96 4.54
CA TRP A 191 -15.17 -12.45 5.61
C TRP A 191 -16.61 -12.51 5.12
N VAL A 192 -17.32 -13.60 5.41
CA VAL A 192 -18.70 -13.84 4.97
C VAL A 192 -19.53 -14.34 6.15
N ASP A 193 -20.76 -13.87 6.33
CA ASP A 193 -21.65 -14.43 7.34
C ASP A 193 -22.10 -15.86 6.97
N SER A 194 -22.27 -16.70 7.98
CA SER A 194 -22.53 -18.14 7.78
C SER A 194 -24.02 -18.51 7.77
N GLU A 195 -24.95 -17.58 7.96
CA GLU A 195 -26.33 -17.89 8.37
C GLU A 195 -27.46 -17.43 7.42
N GLY A 196 -27.12 -16.97 6.21
CA GLY A 196 -28.09 -16.35 5.30
C GLY A 196 -28.58 -17.20 4.14
N ASP A 197 -29.72 -17.91 4.26
CA ASP A 197 -30.38 -18.55 3.09
C ASP A 197 -30.94 -17.52 2.07
N ASN A 198 -31.15 -16.26 2.49
CA ASN A 198 -31.78 -15.21 1.68
C ASN A 198 -31.07 -13.85 1.72
N ALA A 199 -30.11 -13.65 2.63
CA ALA A 199 -29.33 -12.43 2.70
C ALA A 199 -27.97 -12.70 3.33
N SER A 200 -26.89 -12.17 2.76
CA SER A 200 -25.52 -12.34 3.25
C SER A 200 -24.74 -11.03 3.16
N ILE A 201 -23.64 -10.94 3.89
CA ILE A 201 -22.70 -9.83 3.94
C ILE A 201 -21.31 -10.38 3.69
N GLU A 202 -20.68 -9.90 2.63
CA GLU A 202 -19.26 -10.14 2.35
C GLU A 202 -18.48 -8.88 2.69
N THR A 203 -17.36 -9.01 3.39
CA THR A 203 -16.45 -7.90 3.67
C THR A 203 -15.01 -8.27 3.38
N THR A 204 -14.30 -7.44 2.62
CA THR A 204 -12.88 -7.61 2.33
C THR A 204 -12.09 -6.46 2.92
N GLY A 205 -11.06 -6.76 3.72
CA GLY A 205 -10.16 -5.78 4.32
C GLY A 205 -8.74 -5.89 3.78
N ARG A 206 -8.08 -4.73 3.63
CA ARG A 206 -6.65 -4.65 3.28
C ARG A 206 -5.97 -3.47 3.95
N TRP A 207 -4.67 -3.60 4.16
CA TRP A 207 -3.81 -2.47 4.52
C TRP A 207 -3.65 -1.49 3.35
N THR A 208 -3.50 -0.21 3.68
CA THR A 208 -2.92 0.80 2.78
C THR A 208 -1.39 0.63 2.71
N THR A 209 -0.74 1.22 1.69
CA THR A 209 0.69 1.03 1.40
C THR A 209 1.60 1.18 2.63
N ASN A 210 1.34 2.20 3.46
CA ASN A 210 2.14 2.48 4.65
C ASN A 210 1.45 2.02 5.94
N GLN A 211 0.47 1.12 5.86
CA GLN A 211 -0.25 0.53 7.00
C GLN A 211 -0.82 1.56 8.01
N ASN A 212 -1.06 2.79 7.58
CA ASN A 212 -1.65 3.84 8.40
C ASN A 212 -3.18 3.73 8.48
N PHE A 213 -3.76 2.97 7.54
CA PHE A 213 -5.19 2.71 7.48
C PHE A 213 -5.47 1.29 7.00
N ILE A 214 -6.57 0.73 7.48
CA ILE A 214 -7.26 -0.43 6.88
C ILE A 214 -8.40 0.11 6.03
N VAL A 215 -8.49 -0.35 4.79
CA VAL A 215 -9.65 -0.09 3.92
C VAL A 215 -10.44 -1.39 3.80
N ARG A 216 -11.73 -1.32 4.09
CA ARG A 216 -12.68 -2.43 3.95
C ARG A 216 -13.74 -2.08 2.93
N THR A 217 -14.12 -3.04 2.10
CA THR A 217 -15.32 -2.97 1.27
C THR A 217 -16.31 -4.01 1.77
N PHE A 218 -17.59 -3.65 1.88
CA PHE A 218 -18.64 -4.61 2.22
C PHE A 218 -19.73 -4.61 1.15
N ARG A 219 -20.34 -5.76 0.94
CA ARG A 219 -21.48 -5.97 0.05
C ARG A 219 -22.56 -6.74 0.78
N VAL A 220 -23.78 -6.25 0.69
CA VAL A 220 -24.95 -6.93 1.22
C VAL A 220 -25.72 -7.54 0.06
N TYR A 221 -25.93 -8.84 0.13
CA TYR A 221 -26.71 -9.59 -0.84
C TYR A 221 -28.11 -9.87 -0.27
N ILE A 222 -29.14 -9.75 -1.10
CA ILE A 222 -30.50 -10.22 -0.84
C ILE A 222 -30.95 -11.01 -2.07
N GLN A 223 -31.39 -12.25 -1.88
CA GLN A 223 -31.77 -13.16 -3.00
C GLN A 223 -30.69 -13.21 -4.10
N ASP A 224 -29.42 -13.36 -3.69
CA ASP A 224 -28.23 -13.41 -4.55
C ASP A 224 -27.98 -12.16 -5.41
N ARG A 225 -28.61 -11.03 -5.08
CA ARG A 225 -28.35 -9.73 -5.70
C ARG A 225 -27.73 -8.79 -4.69
N VAL A 226 -26.75 -8.01 -5.14
CA VAL A 226 -26.24 -6.90 -4.33
C VAL A 226 -27.38 -5.92 -4.12
N ASP A 227 -27.80 -5.78 -2.87
CA ASP A 227 -28.80 -4.82 -2.43
C ASP A 227 -28.15 -3.45 -2.23
N PHE A 228 -27.04 -3.41 -1.47
CA PHE A 228 -26.17 -2.24 -1.35
C PHE A 228 -24.73 -2.63 -1.01
N GLU A 229 -23.80 -1.71 -1.21
CA GLU A 229 -22.38 -1.89 -0.89
C GLU A 229 -21.77 -0.63 -0.27
N GLY A 230 -20.56 -0.73 0.26
CA GLY A 230 -19.89 0.44 0.81
C GLY A 230 -18.41 0.23 1.12
N THR A 231 -17.77 1.34 1.47
CA THR A 231 -16.37 1.40 1.87
C THR A 231 -16.26 1.91 3.29
N GLN A 232 -15.41 1.27 4.08
CA GLN A 232 -15.00 1.72 5.40
C GLN A 232 -13.48 1.96 5.43
N VAL A 233 -13.07 3.08 5.98
CA VAL A 233 -11.66 3.39 6.26
C VAL A 233 -11.48 3.42 7.76
N ILE A 234 -10.48 2.70 8.29
CA ILE A 234 -10.16 2.62 9.71
C ILE A 234 -8.73 3.12 9.92
N GLY A 235 -8.52 3.99 10.90
CA GLY A 235 -7.20 4.56 11.18
C GLY A 235 -7.04 5.06 12.61
N TRP A 236 -5.81 5.38 12.95
CA TRP A 236 -5.47 6.00 14.24
C TRP A 236 -5.67 7.51 14.17
N ASP A 237 -6.41 8.07 15.13
CA ASP A 237 -6.56 9.50 15.31
C ASP A 237 -5.64 9.95 16.47
N PRO A 238 -4.45 10.50 16.17
CA PRO A 238 -3.52 10.93 17.21
C PRO A 238 -4.03 12.13 18.02
N SER A 239 -5.00 12.89 17.51
CA SER A 239 -5.58 14.03 18.26
C SER A 239 -6.52 13.58 19.37
N ASN A 240 -7.16 12.42 19.20
CA ASN A 240 -8.07 11.82 20.18
C ASN A 240 -7.48 10.60 20.89
N ASN A 241 -6.27 10.17 20.50
CA ASN A 241 -5.60 8.97 21.01
C ASN A 241 -6.52 7.73 20.94
N ALA A 242 -7.18 7.57 19.79
CA ALA A 242 -8.18 6.52 19.58
C ALA A 242 -8.20 6.03 18.13
N ILE A 243 -8.68 4.80 17.94
CA ILE A 243 -8.98 4.28 16.60
C ILE A 243 -10.35 4.79 16.17
N ARG A 244 -10.43 5.29 14.94
CA ARG A 244 -11.66 5.77 14.30
C ARG A 244 -11.90 5.07 12.99
N SER A 245 -13.16 5.02 12.58
CA SER A 245 -13.52 4.64 11.24
C SER A 245 -14.47 5.64 10.59
N TRP A 246 -14.51 5.61 9.26
CA TRP A 246 -15.45 6.33 8.42
C TRP A 246 -16.08 5.33 7.46
N THR A 247 -17.38 5.42 7.25
CA THR A 247 -18.12 4.51 6.38
C THR A 247 -18.91 5.33 5.36
N PHE A 248 -18.95 4.85 4.12
CA PHE A 248 -19.67 5.45 2.99
C PHE A 248 -20.36 4.32 2.23
N ASP A 249 -21.67 4.39 2.04
CA ASP A 249 -22.44 3.39 1.31
C ASP A 249 -22.92 3.89 -0.07
N SER A 250 -23.35 2.97 -0.91
CA SER A 250 -23.79 3.21 -2.30
C SER A 250 -25.08 4.01 -2.40
N ASP A 251 -25.86 4.09 -1.33
CA ASP A 251 -27.11 4.85 -1.29
C ASP A 251 -26.87 6.32 -0.89
N GLY A 252 -25.62 6.68 -0.54
CA GLY A 252 -25.23 8.04 -0.15
C GLY A 252 -25.24 8.27 1.36
N GLY A 253 -25.39 7.22 2.16
CA GLY A 253 -25.19 7.26 3.59
C GLY A 253 -23.70 7.34 3.94
N PHE A 254 -23.41 8.02 5.05
CA PHE A 254 -22.04 8.11 5.56
C PHE A 254 -22.02 8.25 7.08
N GLY A 255 -20.92 7.86 7.70
CA GLY A 255 -20.82 7.93 9.15
C GLY A 255 -19.41 7.75 9.67
N ALA A 256 -19.29 7.82 10.99
CA ALA A 256 -18.05 7.60 11.70
C ALA A 256 -18.23 6.64 12.88
N GLY A 257 -17.18 5.89 13.19
CA GLY A 257 -17.10 4.97 14.31
C GLY A 257 -15.95 5.33 15.27
N LEU A 258 -16.18 5.17 16.56
CA LEU A 258 -15.15 5.20 17.61
C LEU A 258 -14.96 3.79 18.15
N TRP A 259 -13.73 3.29 18.08
CA TRP A 259 -13.40 1.92 18.44
C TRP A 259 -12.86 1.83 19.86
N SER A 260 -13.18 0.73 20.52
CA SER A 260 -12.65 0.38 21.84
C SER A 260 -12.35 -1.11 21.88
N ASN A 261 -11.21 -1.45 22.51
CA ASN A 261 -10.75 -2.82 22.65
C ASN A 261 -10.88 -3.28 24.11
N ASN A 262 -11.41 -4.48 24.31
CA ASN A 262 -11.37 -5.21 25.58
C ASN A 262 -10.96 -6.68 25.34
N GLY A 263 -9.70 -6.89 24.95
CA GLY A 263 -9.14 -8.21 24.67
C GLY A 263 -9.65 -8.76 23.34
N ASN A 264 -10.47 -9.81 23.41
CA ASN A 264 -11.08 -10.42 22.22
C ASN A 264 -12.39 -9.74 21.81
N ARG A 265 -12.85 -8.73 22.56
CA ARG A 265 -14.08 -7.98 22.24
C ARG A 265 -13.74 -6.58 21.77
N TRP A 266 -14.16 -6.26 20.55
CA TRP A 266 -14.15 -4.91 20.01
C TRP A 266 -15.54 -4.31 20.04
N SER A 267 -15.63 -3.03 20.43
CA SER A 267 -16.88 -2.26 20.40
C SER A 267 -16.68 -1.01 19.55
N VAL A 268 -17.66 -0.68 18.72
CA VAL A 268 -17.64 0.46 17.83
C VAL A 268 -18.93 1.25 18.02
N GLN A 269 -18.80 2.46 18.57
CA GLN A 269 -19.91 3.39 18.66
C GLN A 269 -20.00 4.15 17.34
N THR A 270 -21.13 4.05 16.65
CA THR A 270 -21.31 4.65 15.32
C THR A 270 -22.31 5.80 15.35
N LEU A 271 -22.03 6.80 14.53
CA LEU A 271 -22.94 7.88 14.18
C LEU A 271 -22.98 8.00 12.66
N ASN A 272 -24.17 7.89 12.07
CA ASN A 272 -24.36 7.86 10.63
C ASN A 272 -25.43 8.89 10.21
N VAL A 273 -25.30 9.39 9.00
CA VAL A 273 -26.29 10.18 8.27
C VAL A 273 -26.81 9.28 7.15
N LEU A 274 -28.11 9.07 7.12
CA LEU A 274 -28.80 8.29 6.10
C LEU A 274 -28.98 9.13 4.81
N PRO A 275 -29.26 8.49 3.66
CA PRO A 275 -29.49 9.21 2.39
C PRO A 275 -30.58 10.28 2.44
N ASP A 276 -31.58 10.09 3.31
CA ASP A 276 -32.68 11.03 3.53
C ASP A 276 -32.36 12.15 4.56
N GLY A 277 -31.12 12.18 5.06
CA GLY A 277 -30.63 13.17 6.02
C GLY A 277 -30.92 12.83 7.49
N ARG A 278 -31.67 11.76 7.78
CA ARG A 278 -31.91 11.31 9.16
C ARG A 278 -30.61 10.81 9.80
N ARG A 279 -30.54 10.92 11.12
CA ARG A 279 -29.37 10.47 11.90
C ARG A 279 -29.60 9.11 12.50
N ALA A 280 -28.63 8.22 12.34
CA ALA A 280 -28.64 6.90 12.93
C ALA A 280 -27.45 6.71 13.87
N SER A 281 -27.62 5.88 14.90
CA SER A 281 -26.53 5.47 15.79
C SER A 281 -26.65 4.01 16.19
N SER A 282 -25.52 3.37 16.49
CA SER A 282 -25.49 2.02 17.05
C SER A 282 -24.21 1.77 17.85
N THR A 283 -24.20 0.71 18.65
CA THR A 283 -22.97 0.07 19.13
C THR A 283 -22.82 -1.28 18.44
N ASN A 284 -21.80 -1.41 17.60
CA ASN A 284 -21.46 -2.65 16.92
C ASN A 284 -20.39 -3.37 17.74
N ILE A 285 -20.58 -4.66 17.99
CA ILE A 285 -19.70 -5.46 18.84
C ILE A 285 -19.19 -6.63 18.01
N TYR A 286 -17.88 -6.85 18.05
CA TYR A 286 -17.19 -7.97 17.43
C TYR A 286 -16.50 -8.78 18.51
N ASP A 287 -16.83 -10.06 18.60
CA ASP A 287 -16.19 -11.04 19.47
C ASP A 287 -15.31 -11.95 18.61
N LEU A 288 -14.00 -11.91 18.88
CA LEU A 288 -13.00 -12.74 18.20
C LEU A 288 -12.98 -14.11 18.86
N MET A 289 -13.54 -15.10 18.16
CA MET A 289 -13.65 -16.47 18.66
C MET A 289 -12.36 -17.24 18.39
N ASP A 290 -11.88 -17.17 17.15
CA ASP A 290 -10.61 -17.72 16.69
C ASP A 290 -10.11 -16.96 15.43
N GLU A 291 -9.06 -17.46 14.78
CA GLU A 291 -8.43 -16.81 13.61
C GLU A 291 -9.36 -16.68 12.39
N ASN A 292 -10.40 -17.51 12.31
CA ASN A 292 -11.28 -17.60 11.16
C ASN A 292 -12.77 -17.39 11.51
N THR A 293 -13.09 -17.13 12.77
CA THR A 293 -14.47 -17.03 13.26
C THR A 293 -14.66 -15.80 14.13
N ILE A 294 -15.67 -15.01 13.80
CA ILE A 294 -16.05 -13.80 14.54
C ILE A 294 -17.55 -13.83 14.78
N GLU A 295 -17.96 -13.42 15.96
CA GLU A 295 -19.36 -13.12 16.25
C GLU A 295 -19.60 -11.61 16.19
N PHE A 296 -20.62 -11.19 15.46
CA PHE A 296 -21.06 -9.81 15.37
C PHE A 296 -22.43 -9.65 16.00
N HIS A 297 -22.65 -8.56 16.73
CA HIS A 297 -24.00 -8.13 17.10
C HIS A 297 -24.07 -6.60 17.18
N SER A 298 -25.27 -6.04 17.08
CA SER A 298 -25.48 -4.59 17.10
C SER A 298 -26.60 -4.21 18.04
N ILE A 299 -26.30 -3.32 18.99
CA ILE A 299 -27.22 -2.89 20.05
C ILE A 299 -27.38 -1.37 20.07
N GLY A 300 -28.39 -0.89 20.80
CA GLY A 300 -28.62 0.55 20.97
C GLY A 300 -28.85 1.27 19.64
N ARG A 301 -29.48 0.56 18.68
CA ARG A 301 -29.75 1.07 17.34
C ARG A 301 -30.86 2.11 17.41
N GLN A 302 -30.66 3.23 16.74
CA GLN A 302 -31.60 4.34 16.75
C GLN A 302 -31.60 5.06 15.40
N VAL A 303 -32.76 5.61 15.00
CA VAL A 303 -32.88 6.60 13.91
C VAL A 303 -33.70 7.79 14.42
N ASP A 304 -33.14 9.00 14.39
CA ASP A 304 -33.77 10.25 14.84
C ASP A 304 -34.41 10.22 16.24
N GLY A 305 -33.87 9.40 17.15
CA GLY A 305 -34.43 9.23 18.49
C GLY A 305 -35.23 7.93 18.68
N ASP A 306 -35.71 7.32 17.59
CA ASP A 306 -36.54 6.12 17.65
C ASP A 306 -35.67 4.86 17.72
N LEU A 307 -35.88 4.05 18.76
CA LEU A 307 -35.14 2.82 18.98
C LEU A 307 -35.54 1.75 17.97
N LEU A 308 -34.54 1.10 17.40
CA LEU A 308 -34.68 -0.08 16.57
C LEU A 308 -34.30 -1.34 17.37
N PRO A 309 -34.83 -2.51 16.98
CA PRO A 309 -34.37 -3.78 17.54
C PRO A 309 -32.85 -3.97 17.34
N SER A 310 -32.22 -4.60 18.33
CA SER A 310 -30.87 -5.11 18.20
C SER A 310 -30.79 -6.12 17.05
N ILE A 311 -29.60 -6.23 16.44
CA ILE A 311 -29.28 -7.35 15.56
C ILE A 311 -28.72 -8.43 16.47
N ASP A 312 -29.36 -9.59 16.44
CA ASP A 312 -28.91 -10.79 17.15
C ASP A 312 -27.53 -11.25 16.62
N THR A 313 -26.90 -12.17 17.33
CA THR A 313 -25.56 -12.64 16.96
C THR A 313 -25.54 -13.22 15.55
N LEU A 314 -24.61 -12.72 14.73
CA LEU A 314 -24.26 -13.25 13.42
C LEU A 314 -22.86 -13.84 13.50
N THR A 315 -22.70 -15.09 13.08
CA THR A 315 -21.38 -15.69 12.91
C THR A 315 -20.83 -15.34 11.53
N ILE A 316 -19.58 -14.86 11.51
CA ILE A 316 -18.85 -14.45 10.32
C ILE A 316 -17.58 -15.29 10.22
N ILE A 317 -17.40 -15.93 9.06
CA ILE A 317 -16.31 -16.85 8.78
C ILE A 317 -15.38 -16.24 7.73
N ARG A 318 -14.08 -16.43 7.92
CA ARG A 318 -13.08 -16.04 6.93
C ARG A 318 -13.20 -16.92 5.69
N SER A 319 -13.33 -16.30 4.53
CA SER A 319 -13.24 -17.00 3.24
C SER A 319 -11.79 -17.35 2.95
N GLU A 320 -11.56 -18.57 2.45
CA GLU A 320 -10.28 -19.00 1.87
C GLU A 320 -9.87 -18.14 0.66
#